data_AF-A0A945UPZ6-F1
#
_entry.id   AF-A0A945UPZ6-F1
#
_cell.length_a   1.000
_cell.length_b   1.000
_cell.length_c   1.000
_cell.angle_alpha   90.00
_cell.angle_beta   90.00
_cell.angle_gamma   90.00
#
_symmetry.space_group_name_H-M   'P 1'
#
loop_
_entity.id
_entity.type
_entity.pdbx_description
1 polymer ?
#
loop_
_entity_poly.entity_id
_entity_poly.type
_entity_poly.pdbx_seq_one_letter_code
_entity_poly.pdbx_strand_id
1 'polypeptide(L)'
;AARSEAIRANEIALEGVRQEAEVGSRTTLDVLDAEQELLDSRVALVIAERDEYVAGYQLLAAIGRLTAAHIALPVQIYDPNRHYQKVRNKWWGWNTEKD
;
A
#
# COMPACT_ATOMS: atom_id res chain seq x y z
N ALA A 1 4.02 2.17 16.94
CA ALA A 1 3.88 2.31 18.41
C ALA A 1 2.54 1.74 18.89
N ALA A 2 1.40 2.39 18.62
CA ALA A 2 0.11 1.88 19.12
C ALA A 2 -0.30 0.52 18.53
N ARG A 3 -0.22 0.34 17.19
CA ARG A 3 -0.61 -0.94 16.56
C ARG A 3 0.38 -2.08 16.84
N SER A 4 1.68 -1.78 16.97
CA SER A 4 2.69 -2.75 17.40
C SER A 4 2.47 -3.22 18.85
N GLU A 5 2.03 -2.32 19.74
CA GLU A 5 1.72 -2.68 21.12
C GLU A 5 0.44 -3.54 21.20
N ALA A 6 -0.57 -3.25 20.38
CA ALA A 6 -1.78 -4.08 20.28
C ALA A 6 -1.46 -5.52 19.82
N ILE A 7 -0.55 -5.68 18.84
CA ILE A 7 -0.07 -7.01 18.43
C ILE A 7 0.59 -7.71 19.61
N ARG A 8 1.52 -7.04 20.30
CA ARG A 8 2.23 -7.62 21.45
C ARG A 8 1.27 -8.03 22.58
N ALA A 9 0.28 -7.19 22.88
CA ALA A 9 -0.74 -7.49 23.88
C ALA A 9 -1.56 -8.74 23.51
N ASN A 10 -2.00 -8.84 22.25
CA ASN A 10 -2.77 -9.98 21.76
C ASN A 10 -1.93 -11.25 21.65
N GLU A 11 -0.61 -11.15 21.42
CA GLU A 11 0.30 -12.29 21.48
C GLU A 11 0.39 -12.87 22.90
N ILE A 12 0.52 -12.00 23.91
CA ILE A 12 0.53 -12.41 25.33
C ILE A 12 -0.83 -12.99 25.72
N ALA A 13 -1.93 -12.37 25.29
CA ALA A 13 -3.29 -12.86 25.58
C ALA A 13 -3.52 -14.26 24.99
N LEU A 14 -3.13 -14.47 23.73
CA LEU A 14 -3.21 -15.78 23.08
C LEU A 14 -2.39 -16.84 23.81
N GLU A 15 -1.17 -16.50 24.26
CA GLU A 15 -0.35 -17.42 25.05
C GLU A 15 -1.04 -17.80 26.36
N GLY A 16 -1.63 -16.84 27.08
CA GLY A 16 -2.40 -17.10 28.30
C GLY A 16 -3.61 -18.01 28.06
N VAL A 17 -4.42 -17.72 27.03
CA VAL A 17 -5.61 -18.52 26.70
C VAL A 17 -5.23 -19.94 26.27
N ARG A 18 -4.10 -20.12 25.55
CA ARG A 18 -3.58 -21.46 25.22
C ARG A 18 -3.19 -22.25 26.46
N GLN A 19 -2.51 -21.63 27.41
CA GLN A 19 -2.15 -22.27 28.68
C GLN A 19 -3.40 -22.64 29.49
N GLU A 20 -4.39 -21.75 29.57
CA GLU A 20 -5.67 -22.03 30.24
C GLU A 20 -6.46 -23.16 29.55
N ALA A 21 -6.40 -23.26 28.21
CA ALA A 21 -7.05 -24.31 27.45
C ALA A 21 -6.36 -25.68 27.63
N GLU A 22 -5.03 -25.71 27.75
CA GLU A 22 -4.27 -26.94 27.99
C GLU A 22 -4.62 -27.59 29.33
N VAL A 23 -4.91 -26.78 30.34
CA VAL A 23 -5.39 -27.25 31.65
C VAL A 23 -6.92 -27.38 31.74
N GLY A 24 -7.64 -27.17 30.63
CA GLY A 24 -9.09 -27.34 30.53
C GLY A 24 -9.93 -26.24 31.19
N SER A 25 -9.32 -25.10 31.56
CA SER A 25 -10.02 -23.93 32.12
C SER A 25 -10.64 -23.03 31.05
N ARG A 26 -10.21 -23.17 29.79
CA ARG A 26 -10.77 -22.53 28.59
C ARG A 26 -11.09 -23.57 27.52
N THR A 27 -11.94 -23.19 26.58
CA THR A 27 -12.33 -24.04 25.46
C THR A 27 -11.43 -23.82 24.24
N THR A 28 -11.51 -24.72 23.26
CA THR A 28 -10.86 -24.51 21.96
C THR A 28 -11.41 -23.30 21.20
N LEU A 29 -12.66 -22.92 21.44
CA LEU A 29 -13.25 -21.71 20.86
C LEU A 29 -12.57 -20.44 21.41
N ASP A 30 -12.28 -20.38 22.71
CA ASP A 30 -11.56 -19.24 23.30
C ASP A 30 -10.17 -19.05 22.67
N VAL A 31 -9.47 -20.16 22.36
CA VAL A 31 -8.18 -20.11 21.66
C VAL A 31 -8.34 -19.55 20.25
N LEU A 32 -9.34 -20.01 19.50
CA LEU A 32 -9.61 -19.52 18.14
C LEU A 32 -10.00 -18.04 18.14
N ASP A 33 -10.77 -17.59 19.12
CA ASP A 33 -11.14 -16.18 19.28
C ASP A 33 -9.89 -15.33 19.56
N ALA A 34 -9.00 -15.77 20.46
CA ALA A 34 -7.73 -15.08 20.72
C ALA A 34 -6.78 -15.06 19.49
N GLU A 35 -6.79 -16.14 18.68
CA GLU A 35 -6.05 -16.16 17.42
C GLU A 35 -6.63 -15.17 16.40
N GLN A 36 -7.95 -15.04 16.34
CA GLN A 36 -8.64 -14.05 15.51
C GLN A 36 -8.30 -12.62 15.95
N GLU A 37 -8.33 -12.32 17.25
CA GLU A 37 -7.95 -11.01 17.78
C GLU A 37 -6.50 -10.64 17.43
N LEU A 38 -5.58 -11.59 17.50
CA LEU A 38 -4.19 -11.37 17.08
C LEU A 38 -4.09 -11.10 15.57
N LEU A 39 -4.82 -11.87 14.76
CA LEU A 39 -4.87 -11.67 13.32
C LEU A 39 -5.41 -10.29 12.97
N ASP A 40 -6.50 -9.88 13.59
CA ASP A 40 -7.12 -8.58 13.36
C ASP A 40 -6.16 -7.43 13.70
N SER A 41 -5.41 -7.53 14.79
CA SER A 41 -4.37 -6.55 15.16
C SER A 41 -3.23 -6.47 14.12
N ARG A 42 -2.85 -7.60 13.51
CA ARG A 42 -1.84 -7.64 12.44
C ARG A 42 -2.36 -7.05 11.14
N VAL A 43 -3.57 -7.39 10.74
CA VAL A 43 -4.24 -6.81 9.56
C VAL A 43 -4.41 -5.31 9.73
N ALA A 44 -4.79 -4.87 10.92
CA ALA A 44 -4.87 -3.48 11.29
C ALA A 44 -3.52 -2.77 11.06
N LEU A 45 -2.38 -3.33 11.46
CA LEU A 45 -1.08 -2.71 11.20
C LEU A 45 -0.84 -2.50 9.69
N VAL A 46 -1.07 -3.53 8.89
CA VAL A 46 -0.86 -3.48 7.43
C VAL A 46 -1.76 -2.43 6.76
N ILE A 47 -3.02 -2.33 7.17
CA ILE A 47 -3.94 -1.30 6.66
C ILE A 47 -3.40 0.10 6.98
N ALA A 48 -2.92 0.31 8.21
CA ALA A 48 -2.39 1.62 8.61
C ALA A 48 -1.14 2.01 7.81
N GLU A 49 -0.22 1.07 7.57
CA GLU A 49 0.95 1.29 6.71
C GLU A 49 0.52 1.62 5.28
N ARG A 50 -0.43 0.87 4.72
CA ARG A 50 -0.99 1.14 3.40
C ARG A 50 -1.61 2.53 3.32
N ASP A 51 -2.34 2.95 4.35
CA ASP A 51 -3.00 4.25 4.38
C ASP A 51 -2.00 5.40 4.47
N GLU A 52 -0.87 5.21 5.15
CA GLU A 52 0.25 6.15 5.13
C GLU A 52 0.79 6.34 3.71
N TYR A 53 1.05 5.25 2.97
CA TYR A 53 1.50 5.34 1.57
C TYR A 53 0.49 6.06 0.69
N VAL A 54 -0.81 5.73 0.83
CA VAL A 54 -1.87 6.37 0.05
C VAL A 54 -1.99 7.84 0.37
N ALA A 55 -1.90 8.23 1.64
CA ALA A 55 -1.89 9.64 2.06
C ALA A 55 -0.68 10.38 1.46
N GLY A 56 0.49 9.75 1.42
CA GLY A 56 1.68 10.29 0.74
C GLY A 56 1.43 10.56 -0.74
N TYR A 57 0.82 9.61 -1.47
CA TYR A 57 0.48 9.82 -2.88
C TYR A 57 -0.62 10.85 -3.10
N GLN A 58 -1.60 10.95 -2.19
CA GLN A 58 -2.62 12.00 -2.22
C GLN A 58 -2.00 13.38 -2.04
N LEU A 59 -1.03 13.53 -1.14
CA LEU A 59 -0.28 14.78 -0.99
C LEU A 59 0.50 15.13 -2.26
N LEU A 60 1.21 14.16 -2.86
CA LEU A 60 1.90 14.36 -4.13
C LEU A 60 0.94 14.78 -5.25
N ALA A 61 -0.27 14.21 -5.30
CA ALA A 61 -1.29 14.61 -6.26
C ALA A 61 -1.77 16.05 -6.03
N ALA A 62 -2.04 16.41 -4.77
CA ALA A 62 -2.53 17.73 -4.40
C ALA A 62 -1.54 18.86 -4.72
N ILE A 63 -0.23 18.59 -4.61
CA ILE A 63 0.83 19.55 -4.97
C ILE A 63 1.29 19.45 -6.44
N GLY A 64 0.61 18.63 -7.26
CA GLY A 64 0.92 18.45 -8.68
C GLY A 64 2.20 17.66 -8.99
N ARG A 65 2.73 16.90 -8.03
CA ARG A 65 3.96 16.10 -8.15
C ARG A 65 3.70 14.59 -8.30
N LEU A 66 2.45 14.15 -8.42
CA LEU A 66 2.15 12.76 -8.77
C LEU A 66 2.33 12.54 -10.29
N THR A 67 3.57 12.62 -10.77
CA THR A 67 3.92 12.30 -12.16
C THR A 67 5.01 11.24 -12.20
N ALA A 68 5.03 10.43 -13.28
CA ALA A 68 6.03 9.36 -13.47
C ALA A 68 7.48 9.87 -13.31
N ALA A 69 7.75 11.09 -13.76
CA ALA A 69 9.05 11.74 -13.58
C ALA A 69 9.38 12.04 -12.11
N HIS A 70 8.43 12.59 -11.34
CA HIS A 70 8.66 13.00 -9.96
C HIS A 70 8.72 11.83 -8.96
N ILE A 71 8.06 10.70 -9.26
CA ILE A 71 8.11 9.49 -8.42
C ILE A 71 9.11 8.44 -8.96
N ALA A 72 9.94 8.81 -9.94
CA ALA A 72 10.96 7.95 -10.54
C ALA A 72 10.42 6.59 -11.03
N LEU A 73 9.23 6.59 -11.65
CA LEU A 73 8.60 5.37 -12.13
C LEU A 73 9.37 4.83 -13.36
N PRO A 74 9.69 3.51 -13.42
CA PRO A 74 10.46 2.92 -14.53
C PRO A 74 9.58 2.71 -15.79
N VAL A 75 9.06 3.80 -16.33
CA VAL A 75 8.19 3.83 -17.52
C VAL A 75 8.69 4.87 -18.51
N GLN A 76 8.30 4.75 -19.78
CA GLN A 76 8.59 5.79 -20.76
C GLN A 76 7.83 7.07 -20.39
N ILE A 77 8.58 8.14 -20.10
CA ILE A 77 7.99 9.45 -19.78
C ILE A 77 7.50 10.08 -21.09
N TYR A 78 6.21 10.43 -21.15
CA TYR A 78 5.65 11.15 -22.28
C TYR A 78 6.27 12.56 -22.36
N ASP A 79 6.88 12.88 -23.50
CA ASP A 79 7.38 14.22 -23.82
C ASP A 79 6.42 14.92 -24.80
N PRO A 80 5.63 15.91 -24.34
CA PRO A 80 4.69 16.65 -25.19
C PRO A 80 5.36 17.38 -26.36
N ASN A 81 6.62 17.81 -26.18
CA ASN A 81 7.34 18.58 -27.19
C ASN A 81 7.78 17.73 -28.37
N ARG A 82 7.94 16.41 -28.17
CA ARG A 82 8.38 15.47 -29.20
C ARG A 82 7.38 15.39 -30.35
N HIS A 83 6.08 15.47 -30.07
CA HIS A 83 5.04 15.51 -31.12
C HIS A 83 4.94 16.89 -31.78
N TYR A 84 5.05 17.97 -31.01
CA TYR A 84 5.00 19.34 -31.56
C TYR A 84 6.14 19.61 -32.56
N GLN A 85 7.37 19.22 -32.23
CA GLN A 85 8.53 19.37 -33.12
C GLN A 85 8.39 18.53 -34.39
N LYS A 86 7.78 17.33 -34.31
CA LYS A 86 7.52 16.46 -35.47
C LYS A 86 6.51 17.04 -36.46
N VAL A 87 5.63 17.94 -36.02
CA VAL A 87 4.52 18.45 -36.86
C VAL A 87 4.70 19.91 -37.26
N ARG A 88 5.33 20.75 -36.42
CA ARG A 88 5.47 22.21 -36.61
C ARG A 88 6.08 22.64 -37.96
N ASN A 89 7.02 21.87 -38.52
CA ASN A 89 7.68 22.20 -39.77
C ASN A 89 7.09 21.45 -40.99
N LYS A 90 5.92 20.82 -40.85
CA LYS A 90 5.27 20.08 -41.94
C LYS A 90 4.17 20.92 -42.58
N TRP A 91 4.42 21.43 -43.78
CA TRP A 91 3.54 22.31 -44.55
C TRP A 91 2.21 21.62 -44.95
N TRP A 92 2.26 20.33 -45.31
CA TRP A 92 1.12 19.45 -45.54
C TRP A 92 1.54 18.01 -45.20
N GLY A 93 0.63 17.19 -44.67
CA GLY A 93 0.89 15.87 -44.07
C GLY A 93 1.35 14.75 -45.03
N TRP A 94 2.19 15.06 -46.01
CA TRP A 94 2.60 14.16 -47.10
C TRP A 94 3.81 13.28 -46.74
N ASN A 95 4.54 13.58 -45.68
CA ASN A 95 5.68 12.78 -45.21
C ASN A 95 5.44 12.24 -43.79
N THR A 96 4.69 11.15 -43.68
CA THR A 96 4.70 10.29 -42.48
C THR A 96 5.65 9.13 -42.73
N GLU A 97 6.87 9.25 -42.19
CA GLU A 97 7.83 8.15 -42.14
C GLU A 97 7.29 7.08 -41.18
N LYS A 98 7.35 5.83 -41.65
CA LYS A 98 6.63 4.68 -41.11
C LYS A 98 7.61 3.85 -40.29
N ASP A 99 7.65 4.09 -38.98
CA ASP A 99 8.26 3.19 -37.99
C ASP A 99 7.20 2.79 -36.97
#